data_AF-A0A956SLZ7-F1
#
_entry.id   AF-A0A956SLZ7-F1
#
_cell.length_a   1.000
_cell.length_b   1.000
_cell.length_c   1.000
_cell.angle_alpha   90.00
_cell.angle_beta   90.00
_cell.angle_gamma   90.00
#
_symmetry.space_group_name_H-M   'P 1'
#
loop_
_entity.id
_entity.type
_entity.pdbx_description
1 polymer ?
#
loop_
_entity_poly.entity_id
_entity_poly.type
_entity_poly.pdbx_seq_one_letter_code
_entity_poly.pdbx_strand_id
1 'polypeptide(L)'
;MFIIINYVNSIFEQLPQTPEMAKLKQKMLSDMEKRYVQLIKEEQGQQQATANVLAEFGDLDSYFTKINLSTEESEVNETTLSWSKAEVEAFKTHRSRFSLAIAGGVWLILFAPVFSLLIQATVSFLPFFSSLDSMQVILFSLIPVLLLSALALSLFVTFGMKERAFNLEGKTISVDSLTQSELVQEKKEYQPQFTKGITTGILFCIVGVVFLLLSLLFVQSTPLWSLIFLLSFVSIGVFLFIFFGIIYATYDKLLSIGDYAPKKVASERLTTNVANIIFPLATGIYVISGLLFQTWSPGWMIFPILGIGFGLFAAVAENTSLFYPKKAKK
;
A
#
# COMPACT_ATOMS: atom_id res chain seq x y z
N MET A 1 25.33 22.67 34.19
CA MET A 1 25.46 21.77 33.02
C MET A 1 26.62 20.78 33.11
N PHE A 2 27.88 21.20 33.29
CA PHE A 2 29.04 20.29 33.43
C PHE A 2 28.86 19.21 34.51
N ILE A 3 28.29 19.58 35.66
CA ILE A 3 28.01 18.66 36.78
C ILE A 3 27.01 17.55 36.39
N ILE A 4 25.97 17.87 35.61
CA ILE A 4 24.95 16.91 35.14
C ILE A 4 25.58 15.91 34.18
N ILE A 5 26.42 16.38 33.25
CA ILE A 5 27.11 15.52 32.27
C ILE A 5 28.02 14.53 32.98
N ASN A 6 28.80 14.97 33.98
CA ASN A 6 29.69 14.10 34.73
C ASN A 6 28.94 13.08 35.58
N TYR A 7 27.82 13.47 36.20
CA TYR A 7 26.97 12.55 36.95
C TYR A 7 26.43 11.42 36.07
N VAL A 8 25.87 11.75 34.91
CA VAL A 8 25.36 10.72 33.98
C VAL A 8 26.50 9.85 33.44
N ASN A 9 27.67 10.43 33.14
CA ASN A 9 28.83 9.63 32.74
C ASN A 9 29.25 8.62 33.81
N SER A 10 29.29 9.03 35.08
CA SER A 10 29.65 8.15 36.20
C SER A 10 28.66 6.99 36.40
N ILE A 11 27.36 7.21 36.16
CA ILE A 11 26.35 6.14 36.25
C ILE A 11 26.58 5.10 35.14
N PHE A 12 26.77 5.57 33.91
CA PHE A 12 26.91 4.69 32.74
C PHE A 12 28.31 4.08 32.57
N GLU A 13 29.29 4.49 33.37
CA GLU A 13 30.60 3.82 33.47
C GLU A 13 30.51 2.47 34.17
N GLN A 14 29.56 2.30 35.10
CA GLN A 14 29.38 1.07 35.87
C GLN A 14 28.46 0.05 35.18
N LEU A 15 27.91 0.41 34.02
CA LEU A 15 26.90 -0.36 33.27
C LEU A 15 27.49 -1.02 32.02
N PRO A 16 26.90 -2.15 31.55
CA PRO A 16 27.38 -2.85 30.35
C PRO A 16 27.28 -1.95 29.11
N GLN A 17 28.38 -1.86 28.36
CA GLN A 17 28.50 -1.02 27.17
C GLN A 17 27.82 -1.67 25.96
N THR A 18 26.49 -1.72 25.98
CA THR A 18 25.66 -2.15 24.83
C THR A 18 25.16 -0.95 24.04
N PRO A 19 24.80 -1.12 22.75
CA PRO A 19 24.22 -0.05 21.94
C PRO A 19 22.88 0.50 22.50
N GLU A 20 22.16 -0.26 23.33
CA GLU A 20 20.94 0.20 24.01
C GLU A 20 21.27 1.14 25.19
N MET A 21 22.29 0.80 25.98
CA MET A 21 22.73 1.64 27.11
C MET A 21 23.30 2.98 26.65
N ALA A 22 23.91 3.03 25.46
CA ALA A 22 24.34 4.28 24.84
C ALA A 22 23.16 5.20 24.48
N LYS A 23 22.06 4.66 23.98
CA LYS A 23 20.83 5.44 23.70
C LYS A 23 20.20 5.94 24.99
N LEU A 24 20.15 5.08 26.01
CA LEU A 24 19.59 5.41 27.32
C LEU A 24 20.36 6.54 28.00
N LYS A 25 21.69 6.50 27.91
CA LYS A 25 22.60 7.57 28.36
C LYS A 25 22.27 8.91 27.69
N GLN A 26 22.09 8.89 26.37
CA GLN A 26 21.78 10.12 25.61
C GLN A 26 20.39 10.68 25.96
N LYS A 27 19.39 9.81 26.16
CA LYS A 27 18.04 10.19 26.58
C LYS A 27 18.05 10.84 27.97
N MET A 28 18.76 10.22 28.92
CA MET A 28 18.92 10.76 30.28
C MET A 28 19.58 12.14 30.29
N LEU A 29 20.66 12.34 29.52
CA LEU A 29 21.30 13.64 29.38
C LEU A 29 20.34 14.70 28.84
N SER A 30 19.58 14.37 27.79
CA SER A 30 18.59 15.29 27.19
C SER A 30 17.49 15.68 28.19
N ASP A 31 16.97 14.73 28.95
CA ASP A 31 15.88 15.00 29.89
C ASP A 31 16.34 15.86 31.07
N MET A 32 17.52 15.55 31.63
CA MET A 32 18.12 16.36 32.68
C MET A 32 18.50 17.77 32.18
N GLU A 33 18.95 17.90 30.93
CA GLU A 33 19.23 19.19 30.30
C GLU A 33 17.96 20.04 30.15
N LYS A 34 16.86 19.46 29.63
CA LYS A 34 15.59 20.17 29.50
C LYS A 34 15.08 20.67 30.84
N ARG A 35 15.15 19.83 31.87
CA ARG A 35 14.71 20.19 33.22
C ARG A 35 15.59 21.29 33.83
N TYR A 36 16.90 21.19 33.63
CA TYR A 36 17.84 22.23 34.04
C TYR A 36 17.53 23.57 33.38
N VAL A 37 17.35 23.60 32.06
CA VAL A 37 17.01 24.83 31.32
C VAL A 37 15.67 25.41 31.76
N GLN A 38 14.68 24.56 32.09
CA GLN A 38 13.41 25.01 32.63
C GLN A 38 13.57 25.70 33.99
N LEU A 39 14.32 25.11 34.92
CA LEU A 39 14.51 25.69 36.26
C LEU A 39 15.30 27.01 36.22
N ILE A 40 16.23 27.16 35.27
CA ILE A 40 16.91 28.44 35.02
C ILE A 40 15.93 29.50 34.49
N LYS A 41 14.93 29.12 33.68
CA LYS A 41 13.88 30.04 33.21
C LYS A 41 12.89 30.44 34.31
N GLU A 42 12.71 29.59 35.31
CA GLU A 42 11.89 29.86 36.51
C GLU A 42 12.66 30.67 37.58
N GLU A 43 13.70 31.41 37.19
CA GLU A 43 14.59 32.24 38.03
C GLU A 43 15.30 31.50 39.18
N GLN A 44 15.42 30.17 39.12
CA GLN A 44 16.25 29.46 40.09
C GLN A 44 17.74 29.66 39.80
N GLY A 45 18.51 29.99 40.84
CA GLY A 45 19.96 30.12 40.74
C GLY A 45 20.62 28.83 40.21
N GLN A 46 21.68 28.97 39.42
CA GLN A 46 22.31 27.84 38.70
C GLN A 46 22.69 26.65 39.59
N GLN A 47 23.11 26.91 40.83
CA GLN A 47 23.46 25.87 41.80
C GLN A 47 22.23 25.14 42.33
N GLN A 48 21.13 25.88 42.57
CA GLN A 48 19.86 25.32 43.04
C GLN A 48 19.17 24.51 41.96
N ALA A 49 19.18 25.00 40.71
CA ALA A 49 18.67 24.26 39.56
C ALA A 49 19.43 22.94 39.34
N THR A 50 20.75 22.93 39.54
CA THR A 50 21.56 21.70 39.42
C THR A 50 21.22 20.70 40.53
N ALA A 51 21.07 21.16 41.77
CA ALA A 51 20.72 20.30 42.91
C ALA A 51 19.32 19.67 42.76
N ASN A 52 18.34 20.45 42.30
CA ASN A 52 16.97 19.98 42.08
C ASN A 52 16.89 18.93 40.97
N VAL A 53 17.60 19.12 39.84
CA VAL A 53 17.68 18.11 38.78
C VAL A 53 18.35 16.84 39.29
N LEU A 54 19.38 16.93 40.11
CA LEU A 54 20.05 15.74 40.64
C LEU A 54 19.16 14.96 41.61
N ALA A 55 18.35 15.66 42.41
CA ALA A 55 17.41 15.04 43.34
C ALA A 55 16.23 14.36 42.61
N GLU A 56 15.70 14.98 41.56
CA GLU A 56 14.57 14.45 40.76
C GLU A 56 14.95 13.18 39.98
N PHE A 57 16.22 13.05 39.58
CA PHE A 57 16.76 11.90 38.84
C PHE A 57 17.64 10.97 39.70
N GLY A 58 17.69 11.20 41.02
CA GLY A 58 18.55 10.44 41.94
C GLY A 58 18.08 9.02 42.19
N ASP A 59 16.79 8.74 41.98
CA ASP A 59 16.22 7.38 42.01
C ASP A 59 16.28 6.76 40.61
N LEU A 60 17.43 6.13 40.33
CA LEU A 60 17.73 5.55 39.03
C LEU A 60 16.81 4.38 38.69
N ASP A 61 16.41 3.57 39.66
CA ASP A 61 15.54 2.41 39.41
C ASP A 61 14.14 2.86 38.99
N SER A 62 13.59 3.89 39.66
CA SER A 62 12.32 4.52 39.26
C SER A 62 12.44 5.22 37.91
N TYR A 63 13.56 5.91 37.65
CA TYR A 63 13.79 6.57 36.36
C TYR A 63 13.91 5.58 35.21
N PHE A 64 14.68 4.49 35.37
CA PHE A 64 14.79 3.45 34.36
C PHE A 64 13.47 2.69 34.17
N THR A 65 12.71 2.45 35.23
CA THR A 65 11.38 1.84 35.13
C THR A 65 10.41 2.76 34.39
N LYS A 66 10.40 4.06 34.70
CA LYS A 66 9.58 5.06 34.01
C LYS A 66 10.01 5.27 32.57
N ILE A 67 11.32 5.19 32.27
CA ILE A 67 11.81 5.18 30.89
C ILE A 67 11.38 3.89 30.21
N ASN A 68 11.50 2.73 30.82
CA ASN A 68 11.14 1.47 30.17
C ASN A 68 9.64 1.43 29.87
N LEU A 69 8.79 1.83 30.83
CA LEU A 69 7.34 2.01 30.65
C LEU A 69 7.02 3.07 29.58
N SER A 70 7.67 4.22 29.60
CA SER A 70 7.46 5.26 28.58
C SER A 70 8.13 4.93 27.24
N THR A 71 9.09 4.03 27.17
CA THR A 71 9.72 3.57 25.93
C THR A 71 8.86 2.45 25.33
N GLU A 72 8.25 1.61 26.16
CA GLU A 72 7.19 0.68 25.76
C GLU A 72 5.92 1.44 25.28
N GLU A 73 5.58 2.57 25.89
CA GLU A 73 4.45 3.42 25.47
C GLU A 73 4.79 4.44 24.35
N SER A 74 6.05 4.86 24.19
CA SER A 74 6.46 5.94 23.26
C SER A 74 7.41 5.52 22.13
N GLU A 75 7.91 4.28 22.09
CA GLU A 75 8.53 3.70 20.87
C GLU A 75 7.53 2.91 20.01
N VAL A 76 6.23 2.98 20.31
CA VAL A 76 5.20 2.77 19.29
C VAL A 76 5.24 3.99 18.37
N ASN A 77 6.17 3.95 17.40
CA ASN A 77 6.03 4.70 16.16
C ASN A 77 4.56 4.54 15.74
N GLU A 78 3.78 5.62 15.66
CA GLU A 78 2.42 5.59 15.09
C GLU A 78 2.39 5.02 13.65
N THR A 79 3.58 4.82 13.06
CA THR A 79 3.86 4.29 11.73
C THR A 79 4.48 2.89 11.71
N THR A 80 4.74 2.22 12.84
CA THR A 80 5.37 0.88 12.85
C THR A 80 4.57 -0.10 13.71
N LEU A 81 3.98 -1.11 13.08
CA LEU A 81 3.24 -2.19 13.74
C LEU A 81 4.20 -3.36 13.98
N SER A 82 4.43 -3.71 15.26
CA SER A 82 5.13 -4.93 15.62
C SER A 82 4.17 -6.12 15.53
N TRP A 83 4.42 -7.04 14.61
CA TRP A 83 3.60 -8.24 14.43
C TRP A 83 4.29 -9.49 14.96
N SER A 84 3.54 -10.29 15.71
CA SER A 84 3.93 -11.63 16.10
C SER A 84 3.84 -12.61 14.93
N LYS A 85 4.53 -13.76 15.03
CA LYS A 85 4.48 -14.83 14.01
C LYS A 85 3.04 -15.29 13.70
N ALA A 86 2.20 -15.36 14.74
CA ALA A 86 0.79 -15.73 14.60
C ALA A 86 -0.02 -14.71 13.78
N GLU A 87 0.23 -13.42 13.94
CA GLU A 87 -0.44 -12.36 13.18
C GLU A 87 -0.01 -12.35 11.70
N VAL A 88 1.27 -12.63 11.44
CA VAL A 88 1.82 -12.76 10.07
C VAL A 88 1.15 -13.93 9.33
N GLU A 89 1.01 -15.09 9.96
CA GLU A 89 0.35 -16.25 9.37
C GLU A 89 -1.16 -16.02 9.14
N ALA A 90 -1.82 -15.38 10.11
CA ALA A 90 -3.22 -14.98 9.99
C ALA A 90 -3.41 -14.00 8.82
N PHE A 91 -2.50 -13.03 8.65
CA PHE A 91 -2.52 -12.08 7.54
C PHE A 91 -2.27 -12.75 6.18
N LYS A 92 -1.29 -13.66 6.08
CA LYS A 92 -1.05 -14.45 4.85
C LYS A 92 -2.29 -15.25 4.45
N THR A 93 -2.93 -15.92 5.40
CA THR A 93 -4.13 -16.72 5.18
C THR A 93 -5.31 -15.85 4.75
N HIS A 94 -5.50 -14.71 5.40
CA HIS A 94 -6.49 -13.72 5.00
C HIS A 94 -6.24 -13.26 3.57
N ARG A 95 -4.99 -12.90 3.24
CA ARG A 95 -4.65 -12.34 1.95
C ARG A 95 -4.74 -13.34 0.80
N SER A 96 -4.48 -14.63 1.04
CA SER A 96 -4.74 -15.67 0.05
C SER A 96 -6.24 -15.79 -0.30
N ARG A 97 -7.13 -15.68 0.68
CA ARG A 97 -8.58 -15.69 0.43
C ARG A 97 -9.03 -14.39 -0.25
N PHE A 98 -8.46 -13.27 0.17
CA PHE A 98 -8.68 -11.97 -0.47
C PHE A 98 -8.24 -11.99 -1.94
N SER A 99 -7.04 -12.51 -2.24
CA SER A 99 -6.53 -12.56 -3.61
C SER A 99 -7.41 -13.42 -4.51
N LEU A 100 -7.89 -14.56 -4.00
CA LEU A 100 -8.83 -15.41 -4.73
C LEU A 100 -10.16 -14.71 -4.98
N ALA A 101 -10.72 -14.01 -3.99
CA ALA A 101 -11.97 -13.27 -4.14
C ALA A 101 -11.84 -12.11 -5.14
N ILE A 102 -10.76 -11.33 -5.09
CA ILE A 102 -10.52 -10.22 -6.03
C ILE A 102 -10.25 -10.76 -7.44
N ALA A 103 -9.34 -11.72 -7.59
CA ALA A 103 -9.04 -12.31 -8.89
C ALA A 103 -10.28 -12.96 -9.50
N GLY A 104 -11.05 -13.72 -8.71
CA GLY A 104 -12.28 -14.36 -9.13
C GLY A 104 -13.38 -13.37 -9.52
N GLY A 105 -13.53 -12.26 -8.79
CA GLY A 105 -14.48 -11.22 -9.14
C GLY A 105 -14.11 -10.51 -10.45
N VAL A 106 -12.82 -10.20 -10.67
CA VAL A 106 -12.38 -9.59 -11.94
C VAL A 106 -12.55 -10.56 -13.10
N TRP A 107 -12.21 -11.84 -12.89
CA TRP A 107 -12.47 -12.90 -13.86
C TRP A 107 -13.95 -12.98 -14.24
N LEU A 108 -14.86 -12.93 -13.25
CA LEU A 108 -16.31 -12.92 -13.49
C LEU A 108 -16.75 -11.74 -14.36
N ILE A 109 -16.24 -10.54 -14.10
CA ILE A 109 -16.58 -9.33 -14.85
C ILE A 109 -16.07 -9.41 -16.29
N LEU A 110 -14.83 -9.88 -16.49
CA LEU A 110 -14.25 -10.05 -17.82
C LEU A 110 -14.91 -11.19 -18.61
N PHE A 111 -15.35 -12.23 -17.91
CA PHE A 111 -16.03 -13.39 -18.51
C PHE A 111 -17.53 -13.14 -18.75
N ALA A 112 -18.14 -12.19 -18.05
CA ALA A 112 -19.55 -11.82 -18.23
C ALA A 112 -19.94 -11.53 -19.70
N PRO A 113 -19.24 -10.65 -20.46
CA PRO A 113 -19.54 -10.43 -21.87
C PRO A 113 -19.36 -11.69 -22.75
N VAL A 114 -18.56 -12.68 -22.33
CA VAL A 114 -18.44 -13.97 -23.04
C VAL A 114 -19.77 -14.70 -23.05
N PHE A 115 -20.50 -14.72 -21.92
CA PHE A 115 -21.85 -15.30 -21.87
C PHE A 115 -22.82 -14.61 -22.82
N SER A 116 -22.78 -13.27 -22.89
CA SER A 116 -23.63 -12.52 -23.82
C SER A 116 -23.32 -12.86 -25.27
N LEU A 117 -22.04 -12.91 -25.63
CA LEU A 117 -21.59 -13.27 -26.98
C LEU A 117 -21.93 -14.72 -27.33
N LEU A 118 -21.86 -15.64 -26.36
CA LEU A 118 -22.21 -17.06 -26.55
C LEU A 118 -23.69 -17.24 -26.88
N ILE A 119 -24.58 -16.53 -26.18
CA ILE A 119 -26.03 -16.54 -26.46
C ILE A 119 -26.29 -16.03 -27.88
N GLN A 120 -25.65 -14.93 -28.28
CA GLN A 120 -25.79 -14.38 -29.63
C GLN A 120 -25.26 -15.33 -30.71
N ALA A 121 -24.12 -15.99 -30.46
CA ALA A 121 -23.51 -16.94 -31.41
C ALA A 121 -24.31 -18.25 -31.54
N THR A 122 -25.10 -18.62 -30.53
CA THR A 122 -25.88 -19.86 -30.49
C THR A 122 -27.36 -19.68 -30.79
N VAL A 123 -27.81 -18.44 -31.05
CA VAL A 123 -29.22 -18.10 -31.32
C VAL A 123 -29.83 -18.95 -32.44
N SER A 124 -29.05 -19.25 -33.49
CA SER A 124 -29.48 -20.04 -34.65
C SER A 124 -29.53 -21.54 -34.38
N PHE A 125 -28.85 -22.01 -33.32
CA PHE A 125 -28.79 -23.43 -32.96
C PHE A 125 -29.83 -23.82 -31.91
N LEU A 126 -30.31 -22.86 -31.11
CA LEU A 126 -31.23 -23.11 -30.02
C LEU A 126 -32.67 -22.71 -30.40
N PRO A 127 -33.62 -23.65 -30.47
CA PRO A 127 -35.00 -23.37 -30.89
C PRO A 127 -35.76 -22.41 -29.95
N PHE A 128 -35.30 -22.30 -28.70
CA PHE A 128 -35.83 -21.34 -27.73
C PHE A 128 -35.48 -19.89 -28.08
N PHE A 129 -34.28 -19.64 -28.61
CA PHE A 129 -33.82 -18.29 -28.94
C PHE A 129 -34.14 -17.88 -30.38
N SER A 130 -34.37 -18.84 -31.28
CA SER A 130 -34.71 -18.58 -32.68
C SER A 130 -36.09 -17.94 -32.89
N SER A 131 -36.99 -18.03 -31.91
CA SER A 131 -38.32 -17.41 -31.95
C SER A 131 -38.34 -15.96 -31.46
N LEU A 132 -37.24 -15.50 -30.85
CA LEU A 132 -37.10 -14.15 -30.31
C LEU A 132 -36.54 -13.21 -31.38
N ASP A 133 -37.02 -11.96 -31.38
CA ASP A 133 -36.44 -10.93 -32.24
C ASP A 133 -35.01 -10.55 -31.79
N SER A 134 -34.22 -10.05 -32.73
CA SER A 134 -32.83 -9.62 -32.54
C SER A 134 -32.64 -8.71 -31.30
N MET A 135 -33.57 -7.77 -31.08
CA MET A 135 -33.52 -6.88 -29.93
C MET A 135 -33.80 -7.60 -28.60
N GLN A 136 -34.69 -8.59 -28.60
CA GLN A 136 -35.00 -9.39 -27.41
C GLN A 136 -33.82 -10.29 -27.01
N VAL A 137 -33.13 -10.88 -27.99
CA VAL A 137 -31.93 -11.71 -27.75
C VAL A 137 -30.82 -10.88 -27.11
N ILE A 138 -30.58 -9.66 -27.60
CA ILE A 138 -29.58 -8.75 -27.03
C ILE A 138 -29.93 -8.42 -25.57
N LEU A 139 -31.19 -8.01 -25.30
CA LEU A 139 -31.64 -7.68 -23.95
C LEU A 139 -31.53 -8.87 -22.99
N PHE A 140 -31.93 -10.06 -23.43
CA PHE A 140 -31.82 -11.29 -22.64
C PHE A 140 -30.36 -11.63 -22.33
N SER A 141 -29.47 -11.45 -23.30
CA SER A 141 -28.02 -11.70 -23.14
C SER A 141 -27.35 -10.77 -22.12
N LEU A 142 -27.98 -9.62 -21.80
CA LEU A 142 -27.46 -8.65 -20.83
C LEU A 142 -27.75 -9.05 -19.38
N ILE A 143 -28.82 -9.83 -19.14
CA ILE A 143 -29.22 -10.28 -17.80
C ILE A 143 -28.07 -11.01 -17.08
N PRO A 144 -27.43 -12.05 -17.66
CA PRO A 144 -26.32 -12.72 -16.99
C PRO A 144 -25.12 -11.79 -16.77
N VAL A 145 -24.89 -10.82 -17.66
CA VAL A 145 -23.80 -9.84 -17.51
C VAL A 145 -24.00 -9.00 -16.26
N LEU A 146 -25.21 -8.48 -16.06
CA LEU A 146 -25.54 -7.66 -14.90
C LEU A 146 -25.50 -8.49 -13.61
N LEU A 147 -26.01 -9.72 -13.61
CA LEU A 147 -26.01 -10.59 -12.42
C LEU A 147 -24.59 -10.98 -11.99
N LEU A 148 -23.73 -11.39 -12.94
CA LEU A 148 -22.33 -11.73 -12.65
C LEU A 148 -21.54 -10.51 -12.18
N SER A 149 -21.77 -9.34 -12.78
CA SER A 149 -21.13 -8.09 -12.37
C SER A 149 -21.56 -7.69 -10.95
N ALA A 150 -22.86 -7.78 -10.63
CA ALA A 150 -23.36 -7.51 -9.28
C ALA A 150 -22.75 -8.45 -8.22
N LEU A 151 -22.62 -9.74 -8.55
CA LEU A 151 -21.97 -10.72 -7.68
C LEU A 151 -20.50 -10.39 -7.45
N ALA A 152 -19.76 -10.03 -8.50
CA ALA A 152 -18.36 -9.63 -8.39
C ALA A 152 -18.17 -8.37 -7.54
N LEU A 153 -19.00 -7.34 -7.75
CA LEU A 153 -18.97 -6.12 -6.94
C LEU A 153 -19.28 -6.40 -5.46
N SER A 154 -20.23 -7.29 -5.17
CA SER A 154 -20.55 -7.72 -3.79
C SER A 154 -19.35 -8.37 -3.11
N LEU A 155 -18.60 -9.22 -3.83
CA LEU A 155 -17.35 -9.81 -3.34
C LEU A 155 -16.30 -8.73 -3.06
N PHE A 156 -16.10 -7.79 -3.97
CA PHE A 156 -15.13 -6.70 -3.78
C PHE A 156 -15.45 -5.83 -2.57
N VAL A 157 -16.72 -5.49 -2.36
CA VAL A 157 -17.12 -4.69 -1.19
C VAL A 157 -16.89 -5.49 0.10
N THR A 158 -17.34 -6.74 0.15
CA THR A 158 -17.23 -7.58 1.35
C THR A 158 -15.77 -7.85 1.74
N PHE A 159 -14.91 -8.17 0.79
CA PHE A 159 -13.50 -8.44 1.05
C PHE A 159 -12.67 -7.15 1.17
N GLY A 160 -13.00 -6.10 0.42
CA GLY A 160 -12.37 -4.78 0.53
C GLY A 160 -12.59 -4.12 1.88
N MET A 161 -13.80 -4.23 2.45
CA MET A 161 -14.07 -3.74 3.80
C MET A 161 -13.30 -4.52 4.88
N LYS A 162 -13.11 -5.84 4.70
CA LYS A 162 -12.33 -6.67 5.63
C LYS A 162 -10.84 -6.32 5.59
N GLU A 163 -10.29 -5.97 4.43
CA GLU A 163 -8.89 -5.52 4.32
C GLU A 163 -8.66 -4.19 5.06
N ARG A 164 -9.62 -3.25 5.00
CA ARG A 164 -9.55 -1.97 5.74
C ARG A 164 -9.51 -2.16 7.26
N ALA A 165 -10.04 -3.26 7.78
CA ALA A 165 -10.00 -3.57 9.21
C ALA A 165 -8.58 -3.78 9.75
N PHE A 166 -7.61 -4.13 8.89
CA PHE A 166 -6.21 -4.30 9.29
C PHE A 166 -5.44 -2.98 9.40
N ASN A 167 -6.04 -1.84 9.03
CA ASN A 167 -5.48 -0.48 9.16
C ASN A 167 -3.99 -0.36 8.79
N LEU A 168 -3.62 -0.97 7.67
CA LEU A 168 -2.25 -1.02 7.15
C LEU A 168 -1.87 0.21 6.33
N GLU A 169 -2.76 1.21 6.20
CA GLU A 169 -2.57 2.36 5.33
C GLU A 169 -1.47 3.30 5.87
N GLY A 170 -0.28 3.11 5.28
CA GLY A 170 0.94 3.85 5.58
C GLY A 170 1.60 3.53 6.92
N LYS A 171 1.30 2.35 7.48
CA LYS A 171 2.08 1.77 8.58
C LYS A 171 3.05 0.73 8.01
N THR A 172 4.31 0.86 8.40
CA THR A 172 5.34 -0.15 8.18
C THR A 172 5.18 -1.30 9.17
N ILE A 173 5.45 -2.52 8.73
CA ILE A 173 5.37 -3.70 9.58
C ILE A 173 6.81 -4.02 10.00
N SER A 174 7.08 -4.04 11.31
CA SER A 174 8.32 -4.58 11.86
C SER A 174 8.03 -5.97 12.41
N VAL A 175 8.67 -6.99 11.84
CA VAL A 175 8.58 -8.36 12.34
C VAL A 175 9.91 -8.73 13.00
N ASP A 176 9.88 -9.62 13.99
CA ASP A 176 11.08 -10.14 14.63
C ASP A 176 12.10 -10.69 13.60
N SER A 177 13.39 -10.51 13.90
CA SER A 177 14.52 -10.84 13.04
C SER A 177 14.53 -12.29 12.53
N LEU A 178 14.09 -13.24 13.36
CA LEU A 178 13.97 -14.66 12.98
C LEU A 178 12.86 -14.86 11.96
N THR A 179 11.70 -14.26 12.19
CA THR A 179 10.53 -14.36 11.29
C THR A 179 10.79 -13.64 9.96
N GLN A 180 11.57 -12.55 9.95
CA GLN A 180 11.99 -11.88 8.73
C GLN A 180 12.84 -12.79 7.84
N SER A 181 13.77 -13.55 8.44
CA SER A 181 14.62 -14.48 7.69
C SER A 181 13.82 -15.65 7.07
N GLU A 182 12.83 -16.18 7.79
CA GLU A 182 11.89 -17.20 7.29
C GLU A 182 11.08 -16.65 6.10
N LEU A 183 10.52 -15.44 6.21
CA LEU A 183 9.75 -14.80 5.14
C LEU A 183 10.58 -14.52 3.87
N VAL A 184 11.85 -14.16 4.02
CA VAL A 184 12.77 -13.99 2.87
C VAL A 184 13.00 -15.32 2.16
N GLN A 185 13.17 -16.41 2.92
CA GLN A 185 13.31 -17.74 2.36
C GLN A 185 12.02 -18.19 1.64
N GLU A 186 10.86 -18.06 2.28
CA GLU A 186 9.57 -18.38 1.66
C GLU A 186 9.33 -17.57 0.38
N LYS A 187 9.66 -16.27 0.37
CA LYS A 187 9.55 -15.44 -0.83
C LYS A 187 10.43 -15.98 -1.96
N LYS A 188 11.66 -16.40 -1.65
CA LYS A 188 12.60 -16.98 -2.63
C LYS A 188 12.07 -18.30 -3.19
N GLU A 189 11.43 -19.12 -2.36
CA GLU A 189 10.78 -20.36 -2.76
C GLU A 189 9.49 -20.12 -3.58
N TYR A 190 8.78 -19.03 -3.31
CA TYR A 190 7.57 -18.64 -4.04
C TYR A 190 7.86 -17.91 -5.37
N GLN A 191 9.00 -17.22 -5.50
CA GLN A 191 9.42 -16.52 -6.72
C GLN A 191 9.32 -17.37 -8.01
N PRO A 192 9.76 -18.65 -8.07
CA PRO A 192 9.56 -19.47 -9.25
C PRO A 192 8.09 -19.78 -9.52
N GLN A 193 7.25 -19.94 -8.49
CA GLN A 193 5.81 -20.17 -8.66
C GLN A 193 5.12 -18.92 -9.22
N PHE A 194 5.44 -17.74 -8.68
CA PHE A 194 5.00 -16.45 -9.22
C PHE A 194 5.39 -16.31 -10.70
N THR A 195 6.66 -16.56 -11.03
CA THR A 195 7.17 -16.45 -12.40
C THR A 195 6.43 -17.41 -13.34
N LYS A 196 6.21 -18.66 -12.92
CA LYS A 196 5.42 -19.65 -13.69
C LYS A 196 3.97 -19.19 -13.89
N GLY A 197 3.32 -18.67 -12.86
CA GLY A 197 1.96 -18.15 -12.92
C GLY A 197 1.81 -16.98 -13.90
N ILE A 198 2.69 -15.98 -13.82
CA ILE A 198 2.69 -14.83 -14.74
C ILE A 198 3.01 -15.28 -16.18
N THR A 199 4.01 -16.14 -16.37
CA THR A 199 4.36 -16.66 -17.71
C THR A 199 3.18 -17.40 -18.33
N THR A 200 2.44 -18.17 -17.53
CA THR A 200 1.24 -18.89 -17.98
C THR A 200 0.11 -17.93 -18.36
N GLY A 201 -0.11 -16.86 -17.58
CA GLY A 201 -1.08 -15.81 -17.94
C GLY A 201 -0.73 -15.09 -19.23
N ILE A 202 0.55 -14.76 -19.45
CA ILE A 202 1.03 -14.15 -20.70
C ILE A 202 0.77 -15.10 -21.88
N LEU A 203 1.08 -16.38 -21.72
CA LEU A 203 0.85 -17.39 -22.76
C LEU A 203 -0.63 -17.47 -23.16
N PHE A 204 -1.55 -17.47 -22.19
CA PHE A 204 -2.99 -17.46 -22.48
C PHE A 204 -3.42 -16.20 -23.25
N CYS A 205 -2.95 -15.02 -22.85
CA CYS A 205 -3.25 -13.79 -23.59
C CYS A 205 -2.76 -13.84 -25.05
N ILE A 206 -1.53 -14.31 -25.27
CA ILE A 206 -0.95 -14.46 -26.62
C ILE A 206 -1.76 -15.46 -27.44
N VAL A 207 -2.09 -16.62 -26.86
CA VAL A 207 -2.92 -17.64 -27.52
C VAL A 207 -4.28 -17.06 -27.92
N GLY A 208 -4.93 -16.28 -27.06
CA GLY A 208 -6.18 -15.60 -27.39
C GLY A 208 -6.06 -14.66 -28.59
N VAL A 209 -4.99 -13.86 -28.66
CA VAL A 209 -4.73 -12.96 -29.81
C VAL A 209 -4.45 -13.75 -31.08
N VAL A 210 -3.69 -14.84 -30.99
CA VAL A 210 -3.41 -15.73 -32.13
C VAL A 210 -4.72 -16.31 -32.70
N PHE A 211 -5.64 -16.77 -31.85
CA PHE A 211 -6.95 -17.27 -32.29
C PHE A 211 -7.77 -16.20 -33.01
N LEU A 212 -7.73 -14.95 -32.54
CA LEU A 212 -8.39 -13.84 -33.22
C LEU A 212 -7.79 -13.59 -34.61
N LEU A 213 -6.46 -13.49 -34.70
CA LEU A 213 -5.77 -13.25 -35.97
C LEU A 213 -6.01 -14.38 -36.97
N LEU A 214 -5.97 -15.62 -36.52
CA LEU A 214 -6.21 -16.78 -37.37
C LEU A 214 -7.62 -16.74 -37.97
N SER A 215 -8.62 -16.42 -37.15
CA SER A 215 -10.00 -16.28 -37.65
C SER A 215 -10.14 -15.16 -38.67
N LEU A 216 -9.52 -14.00 -38.43
CA LEU A 216 -9.59 -12.87 -39.35
C LEU A 216 -8.97 -13.17 -40.73
N LEU A 217 -7.97 -14.06 -40.76
CA LEU A 217 -7.29 -14.46 -42.00
C LEU A 217 -8.03 -15.58 -42.75
N PHE A 218 -8.61 -16.55 -42.03
CA PHE A 218 -9.16 -17.76 -42.63
C PHE A 218 -10.70 -17.77 -42.73
N VAL A 219 -11.39 -16.92 -41.96
CA VAL A 219 -12.85 -16.93 -41.84
C VAL A 219 -13.41 -15.56 -42.24
N GLN A 220 -14.12 -15.50 -43.37
CA GLN A 220 -14.73 -14.27 -43.90
C GLN A 220 -16.04 -13.86 -43.20
N SER A 221 -16.49 -14.63 -42.19
CA SER A 221 -17.71 -14.35 -41.42
C SER A 221 -17.43 -13.50 -40.19
N THR A 222 -18.50 -13.07 -39.50
CA THR A 222 -18.40 -12.30 -38.25
C THR A 222 -17.56 -13.06 -37.20
N PRO A 223 -16.51 -12.44 -36.61
CA PRO A 223 -15.55 -13.13 -35.75
C PRO A 223 -16.05 -13.33 -34.31
N LEU A 224 -17.33 -13.67 -34.12
CA LEU A 224 -17.97 -13.80 -32.80
C LEU A 224 -17.29 -14.89 -31.95
N TRP A 225 -17.06 -16.08 -32.52
CA TRP A 225 -16.40 -17.18 -31.84
C TRP A 225 -14.98 -16.83 -31.40
N SER A 226 -14.26 -16.06 -32.21
CA SER A 226 -12.88 -15.67 -31.93
C SER A 226 -12.80 -14.63 -30.82
N LEU A 227 -13.77 -13.72 -30.75
CA LEU A 227 -13.93 -12.83 -29.61
C LEU A 227 -14.23 -13.61 -28.32
N ILE A 228 -15.10 -14.62 -28.38
CA ILE A 228 -15.42 -15.50 -27.24
C ILE A 228 -14.15 -16.17 -26.72
N PHE A 229 -13.34 -16.76 -27.59
CA PHE A 229 -12.07 -17.39 -27.21
C PHE A 229 -11.08 -16.36 -26.66
N LEU A 230 -10.91 -15.22 -27.33
CA LEU A 230 -10.02 -14.14 -26.87
C LEU A 230 -10.36 -13.71 -25.44
N LEU A 231 -11.60 -13.31 -25.20
CA LEU A 231 -12.04 -12.82 -23.89
C LEU A 231 -11.93 -13.92 -22.82
N SER A 232 -12.22 -15.18 -23.16
CA SER A 232 -12.07 -16.30 -22.24
C SER A 232 -10.62 -16.48 -21.79
N PHE A 233 -9.67 -16.49 -22.73
CA PHE A 233 -8.25 -16.64 -22.42
C PHE A 233 -7.67 -15.42 -21.69
N VAL A 234 -8.04 -14.21 -22.09
CA VAL A 234 -7.63 -12.97 -21.42
C VAL A 234 -8.14 -12.95 -19.99
N SER A 235 -9.39 -13.35 -19.75
CA SER A 235 -9.95 -13.42 -18.39
C SER A 235 -9.15 -14.36 -17.50
N ILE A 236 -8.78 -15.55 -17.99
CA ILE A 236 -7.93 -16.51 -17.27
C ILE A 236 -6.54 -15.91 -17.00
N GLY A 237 -5.94 -15.23 -17.98
CA GLY A 237 -4.65 -14.57 -17.81
C GLY A 237 -4.67 -13.50 -16.72
N VAL A 238 -5.70 -12.64 -16.73
CA VAL A 238 -5.88 -11.58 -15.72
C VAL A 238 -6.12 -12.18 -14.32
N PHE A 239 -6.88 -13.28 -14.21
CA PHE A 239 -7.04 -13.99 -12.93
C PHE A 239 -5.68 -14.39 -12.35
N LEU A 240 -4.81 -15.00 -13.16
CA LEU A 240 -3.47 -15.42 -12.73
C LEU A 240 -2.62 -14.20 -12.31
N PHE A 241 -2.63 -13.12 -13.10
CA PHE A 241 -1.88 -11.91 -12.77
C PHE A 241 -2.29 -11.31 -11.42
N ILE A 242 -3.58 -11.22 -11.15
CA ILE A 242 -4.10 -10.66 -9.91
C ILE A 242 -3.81 -11.60 -8.74
N PHE A 243 -4.08 -12.89 -8.87
CA PHE A 243 -3.90 -13.86 -7.79
C PHE A 243 -2.44 -13.95 -7.34
N PHE A 244 -1.53 -14.22 -8.28
CA PHE A 244 -0.10 -14.33 -8.00
C PHE A 244 0.52 -12.97 -7.63
N GLY A 245 0.04 -11.89 -8.26
CA GLY A 245 0.46 -10.52 -7.96
C GLY A 245 0.16 -10.09 -6.53
N ILE A 246 -1.06 -10.34 -6.03
CA ILE A 246 -1.44 -9.99 -4.66
C ILE A 246 -0.61 -10.79 -3.65
N ILE A 247 -0.39 -12.09 -3.88
CA ILE A 247 0.42 -12.92 -2.97
C ILE A 247 1.87 -12.43 -2.95
N TYR A 248 2.47 -12.18 -4.11
CA TYR A 248 3.84 -11.67 -4.19
C TYR A 248 3.98 -10.29 -3.50
N ALA A 249 3.05 -9.37 -3.74
CA ALA A 249 3.00 -8.06 -3.09
C ALA A 249 2.81 -8.17 -1.56
N THR A 250 2.19 -9.24 -1.08
CA THR A 250 2.04 -9.50 0.37
C THR A 250 3.38 -9.79 1.02
N TYR A 251 4.26 -10.57 0.36
CA TYR A 251 5.63 -10.78 0.84
C TYR A 251 6.43 -9.47 0.83
N ASP A 252 6.29 -8.63 -0.20
CA ASP A 252 6.94 -7.31 -0.23
C ASP A 252 6.46 -6.39 0.90
N LYS A 253 5.15 -6.41 1.19
CA LYS A 253 4.54 -5.64 2.27
C LYS A 253 4.98 -6.11 3.65
N LEU A 254 5.02 -7.42 3.89
CA LEU A 254 5.48 -8.01 5.15
C LEU A 254 6.98 -7.75 5.40
N LEU A 255 7.79 -7.73 4.35
CA LEU A 255 9.22 -7.46 4.44
C LEU A 255 9.55 -5.96 4.38
N SER A 256 8.55 -5.09 4.14
CA SER A 256 8.74 -3.65 3.89
C SER A 256 9.77 -3.36 2.77
N ILE A 257 9.76 -4.15 1.70
CA ILE A 257 10.70 -4.05 0.56
C ILE A 257 10.02 -3.30 -0.60
N GLY A 258 10.80 -2.54 -1.38
CA GLY A 258 10.32 -1.86 -2.58
C GLY A 258 9.39 -0.69 -2.25
N ASP A 259 8.17 -0.71 -2.79
CA ASP A 259 7.16 0.35 -2.63
C ASP A 259 6.62 0.45 -1.19
N TYR A 260 6.78 -0.61 -0.38
CA TYR A 260 6.40 -0.63 1.02
C TYR A 260 7.52 -0.20 1.98
N ALA A 261 8.67 0.23 1.46
CA ALA A 261 9.75 0.74 2.28
C ALA A 261 9.33 2.05 2.97
N PRO A 262 9.76 2.31 4.23
CA PRO A 262 9.38 3.51 4.98
C PRO A 262 9.65 4.81 4.21
N LYS A 263 10.71 4.84 3.40
CA LYS A 263 11.08 5.98 2.57
C LYS A 263 10.03 6.28 1.49
N LYS A 264 9.52 5.26 0.79
CA LYS A 264 8.54 5.41 -0.29
C LYS A 264 7.13 5.68 0.25
N VAL A 265 6.75 5.02 1.33
CA VAL A 265 5.46 5.26 2.00
C VAL A 265 5.35 6.70 2.52
N ALA A 266 6.44 7.26 3.05
CA ALA A 266 6.48 8.65 3.49
C ALA A 266 6.37 9.63 2.30
N SER A 267 7.07 9.40 1.19
CA SER A 267 6.96 10.25 0.00
C SER A 267 5.58 10.17 -0.63
N GLU A 268 4.98 8.97 -0.73
CA GLU A 268 3.64 8.78 -1.29
C GLU A 268 2.56 9.50 -0.46
N ARG A 269 2.68 9.48 0.87
CA ARG A 269 1.78 10.24 1.76
C ARG A 269 1.86 11.74 1.48
N LEU A 270 3.07 12.28 1.30
CA LEU A 270 3.27 13.69 1.00
C LEU A 270 2.73 14.04 -0.38
N THR A 271 3.04 13.25 -1.41
CA THR A 271 2.52 13.48 -2.76
C THR A 271 1.01 13.38 -2.80
N THR A 272 0.40 12.46 -2.05
CA THR A 272 -1.05 12.31 -1.94
C THR A 272 -1.69 13.50 -1.22
N ASN A 273 -1.13 13.95 -0.10
CA ASN A 273 -1.62 15.13 0.61
C ASN A 273 -1.53 16.38 -0.26
N VAL A 274 -0.42 16.55 -0.98
CA VAL A 274 -0.23 17.66 -1.91
C VAL A 274 -1.19 17.55 -3.11
N ALA A 275 -1.39 16.35 -3.66
CA ALA A 275 -2.35 16.13 -4.75
C ALA A 275 -3.78 16.47 -4.32
N ASN A 276 -4.19 16.07 -3.12
CA ASN A 276 -5.52 16.35 -2.57
C ASN A 276 -5.81 17.84 -2.41
N ILE A 277 -4.79 18.69 -2.37
CA ILE A 277 -4.93 20.15 -2.29
C ILE A 277 -4.86 20.76 -3.69
N ILE A 278 -3.84 20.40 -4.48
CA ILE A 278 -3.54 21.05 -5.75
C ILE A 278 -4.59 20.71 -6.84
N PHE A 279 -5.03 19.45 -6.94
CA PHE A 279 -5.97 19.05 -8.01
C PHE A 279 -7.37 19.68 -7.85
N PRO A 280 -7.97 19.72 -6.65
CA PRO A 280 -9.22 20.45 -6.45
C PRO A 280 -9.07 21.96 -6.66
N LEU A 281 -7.96 22.56 -6.21
CA LEU A 281 -7.69 23.98 -6.41
C LEU A 281 -7.60 24.32 -7.92
N ALA A 282 -6.89 23.51 -8.69
CA ALA A 282 -6.78 23.65 -10.13
C ALA A 282 -8.14 23.49 -10.84
N THR A 283 -8.93 22.52 -10.41
CA THR A 283 -10.30 22.33 -10.89
C THR A 283 -11.17 23.55 -10.58
N GLY A 284 -11.06 24.10 -9.37
CA GLY A 284 -11.73 25.34 -8.97
C GLY A 284 -11.35 26.53 -9.85
N ILE A 285 -10.06 26.73 -10.10
CA ILE A 285 -9.55 27.79 -10.98
C ILE A 285 -10.06 27.60 -12.41
N TYR A 286 -10.04 26.38 -12.94
CA TYR A 286 -10.55 26.07 -14.27
C TYR A 286 -12.05 26.39 -14.39
N VAL A 287 -12.85 25.94 -13.42
CA VAL A 287 -14.30 26.18 -13.40
C VAL A 287 -14.63 27.67 -13.26
N ILE A 288 -13.96 28.39 -12.35
CA ILE A 288 -14.16 29.83 -12.16
C ILE A 288 -13.73 30.62 -13.41
N SER A 289 -12.61 30.26 -14.02
CA SER A 289 -12.12 30.90 -15.25
C SER A 289 -13.08 30.64 -16.42
N GLY A 290 -13.56 29.40 -16.56
CA GLY A 290 -14.56 29.03 -17.57
C GLY A 290 -15.89 29.77 -17.38
N LEU A 291 -16.36 29.95 -16.15
CA LEU A 291 -17.62 30.65 -15.84
C LEU A 291 -17.53 32.16 -16.02
N LEU A 292 -16.45 32.81 -15.56
CA LEU A 292 -16.31 34.28 -15.60
C LEU A 292 -15.79 34.80 -16.94
N PHE A 293 -14.90 34.05 -17.61
CA PHE A 293 -14.16 34.52 -18.78
C PHE A 293 -14.42 33.70 -20.06
N GLN A 294 -15.30 32.69 -20.02
CA GLN A 294 -15.62 31.79 -21.16
C GLN A 294 -14.39 31.09 -21.75
N THR A 295 -13.34 30.89 -20.95
CA THR A 295 -12.03 30.33 -21.35
C THR A 295 -11.97 28.80 -21.26
N TRP A 296 -13.07 28.09 -21.56
CA TRP A 296 -13.10 26.61 -21.51
C TRP A 296 -12.07 25.97 -22.44
N SER A 297 -11.88 26.53 -23.64
CA SER A 297 -10.99 25.97 -24.67
C SER A 297 -9.49 26.18 -24.42
N PRO A 298 -8.98 27.34 -23.94
CA PRO A 298 -7.57 27.44 -23.51
C PRO A 298 -7.34 26.95 -22.07
N GLY A 299 -8.36 26.96 -21.21
CA GLY A 299 -8.22 26.71 -19.77
C GLY A 299 -7.83 25.28 -19.40
N TRP A 300 -8.12 24.27 -20.23
CA TRP A 300 -7.76 22.88 -19.93
C TRP A 300 -6.25 22.64 -19.87
N MET A 301 -5.44 23.55 -20.45
CA MET A 301 -3.97 23.47 -20.44
C MET A 301 -3.39 23.51 -19.01
N ILE A 302 -4.16 23.96 -18.03
CA ILE A 302 -3.79 23.90 -16.61
C ILE A 302 -3.54 22.45 -16.14
N PHE A 303 -4.29 21.46 -16.63
CA PHE A 303 -4.17 20.07 -16.19
C PHE A 303 -2.87 19.40 -16.66
N PRO A 304 -2.46 19.47 -17.94
CA PRO A 304 -1.15 18.98 -18.38
C PRO A 304 0.02 19.66 -17.66
N ILE A 305 -0.02 21.00 -17.52
CA ILE A 305 1.06 21.76 -16.86
C ILE A 305 1.20 21.31 -15.41
N LEU A 306 0.08 21.18 -14.69
CA LEU A 306 0.09 20.68 -13.32
C LEU A 306 0.51 19.21 -13.23
N GLY A 307 0.09 18.36 -14.16
CA GLY A 307 0.50 16.95 -14.19
C GLY A 307 2.02 16.79 -14.33
N ILE A 308 2.65 17.57 -15.22
CA ILE A 308 4.11 17.57 -15.40
C ILE A 308 4.81 18.12 -14.15
N GLY A 309 4.32 19.24 -13.60
CA GLY A 309 4.88 19.84 -12.39
C GLY A 309 4.78 18.91 -11.17
N PHE A 310 3.64 18.24 -11.01
CA PHE A 310 3.41 17.26 -9.95
C PHE A 310 4.30 16.02 -10.13
N GLY A 311 4.49 15.53 -11.36
CA GLY A 311 5.41 14.44 -11.65
C GLY A 311 6.86 14.77 -11.29
N LEU A 312 7.33 15.99 -11.62
CA LEU A 312 8.65 16.48 -11.22
C LEU A 312 8.78 16.60 -9.70
N PHE A 313 7.75 17.14 -9.03
CA PHE A 313 7.71 17.22 -7.58
C PHE A 313 7.79 15.83 -6.92
N ALA A 314 7.00 14.87 -7.41
CA ALA A 314 7.01 13.50 -6.90
C ALA A 314 8.37 12.84 -7.08
N ALA A 315 9.01 12.99 -8.25
CA ALA A 315 10.34 12.46 -8.52
C ALA A 315 11.43 13.09 -7.63
N VAL A 316 11.33 14.40 -7.36
CA VAL A 316 12.24 15.10 -6.44
C VAL A 316 12.00 14.66 -5.00
N ALA A 317 10.75 14.52 -4.56
CA ALA A 317 10.39 14.05 -3.23
C ALA A 317 10.86 12.61 -2.97
N GLU A 318 10.86 11.74 -3.98
CA GLU A 318 11.38 10.37 -3.88
C GLU A 318 12.92 10.34 -3.77
N ASN A 319 13.61 11.21 -4.52
CA ASN A 319 15.07 11.27 -4.56
C ASN A 319 15.69 12.02 -3.38
N THR A 320 15.05 13.09 -2.89
CA THR A 320 15.58 13.86 -1.78
C THR A 320 15.21 13.21 -0.45
N SER A 321 16.22 12.68 0.25
CA SER A 321 16.13 12.24 1.66
C SER A 321 15.93 13.41 2.64
N LEU A 322 15.45 14.57 2.18
CA LEU A 322 15.48 15.85 2.90
C LEU A 322 14.53 15.90 4.11
N PHE A 323 13.62 14.92 4.24
CA PHE A 323 12.64 14.87 5.33
C PHE A 323 12.74 13.61 6.20
N TYR A 324 13.86 12.87 6.11
CA TYR A 324 14.13 11.82 7.09
C TYR A 324 14.61 12.48 8.39
N PRO A 325 14.02 12.20 9.57
CA PRO A 325 14.70 12.50 10.82
C PRO A 325 16.01 11.70 10.80
N LYS A 326 17.14 12.41 10.72
CA LYS A 326 18.48 11.79 10.73
C LYS A 326 18.51 10.75 11.85
N LYS A 327 18.65 9.46 11.52
CA LYS A 327 19.35 8.54 12.42
C LYS A 327 20.71 9.17 12.65
N ALA A 328 20.97 9.65 13.86
CA ALA A 328 22.29 10.08 14.26
C ALA A 328 23.26 8.94 13.89
N LYS A 329 24.20 9.25 12.99
CA LYS A 329 25.29 8.32 12.67
C LYS A 329 26.02 8.01 13.98
N LYS A 330 26.28 6.71 14.14
CA LYS A 330 27.05 6.10 15.23
C LYS A 330 28.29 6.89 15.60
#